data_AF-A0A200QYL8-F1
#
_entry.id   AF-A0A200QYL8-F1
#
_cell.length_a   1.000
_cell.length_b   1.000
_cell.length_c   1.000
_cell.angle_alpha   90.00
_cell.angle_beta   90.00
_cell.angle_gamma   90.00
#
_symmetry.space_group_name_H-M   'P 1'
#
loop_
_entity.id
_entity.type
_entity.pdbx_description
1 polymer ?
#
loop_
_entity_poly.entity_id
_entity_poly.type
_entity_poly.pdbx_seq_one_letter_code
_entity_poly.pdbx_strand_id
1 'polypeptide(L)'
;MDKSWLQKGRCSPEYFQGCMEFLEFAWSHRPSKLGDTIYCPCINCINRFPLSKNEVKEHILEQGILRTYTRWTKHGEAEEDVINIRDETRNVNNGDGMHIMLQDDEHI
;
A
#
# COMPACT_ATOMS: atom_id res chain seq x y z
N MET A 1 -4.28 8.79 -6.57
CA MET A 1 -4.84 8.35 -7.88
C MET A 1 -6.23 7.80 -7.64
N ASP A 2 -7.22 8.08 -8.50
CA ASP A 2 -8.54 7.45 -8.37
C ASP A 2 -8.42 5.94 -8.57
N LYS A 3 -9.04 5.15 -7.69
CA LYS A 3 -9.08 3.68 -7.75
C LYS A 3 -10.49 3.13 -7.80
N SER A 4 -11.50 4.00 -7.96
CA SER A 4 -12.90 3.60 -8.11
C SER A 4 -13.11 2.64 -9.30
N TRP A 5 -12.25 2.72 -10.32
CA TRP A 5 -12.22 1.83 -11.48
C TRP A 5 -12.01 0.35 -11.13
N LEU A 6 -11.36 0.02 -10.01
CA LEU A 6 -11.21 -1.37 -9.55
C LEU A 6 -12.56 -2.05 -9.31
N GLN A 7 -13.60 -1.26 -9.01
CA GLN A 7 -14.95 -1.77 -8.78
C GLN A 7 -15.80 -1.86 -10.04
N LYS A 8 -15.36 -1.24 -11.14
CA LYS A 8 -16.10 -1.24 -12.41
C LYS A 8 -16.07 -2.63 -13.08
N GLY A 9 -16.91 -2.81 -14.09
CA GLY A 9 -16.94 -4.04 -14.89
C GLY A 9 -15.66 -4.18 -15.71
N ARG A 10 -15.16 -5.40 -15.91
CA ARG A 10 -13.89 -5.63 -16.63
C ARG A 10 -13.92 -5.20 -18.11
N CYS A 11 -15.11 -5.15 -18.71
CA CYS A 11 -15.32 -4.66 -20.08
C CYS A 11 -15.64 -3.15 -20.12
N SER A 12 -15.62 -2.45 -18.98
CA SER A 12 -15.88 -1.01 -18.95
C SER A 12 -14.65 -0.21 -19.40
N PRO A 13 -14.85 0.91 -20.12
CA PRO A 13 -13.77 1.82 -20.46
C PRO A 13 -12.99 2.32 -19.23
N GLU A 14 -13.68 2.55 -18.11
CA GLU A 14 -13.08 3.01 -16.86
C GLU A 14 -12.11 1.98 -16.29
N TYR A 15 -12.47 0.70 -16.33
CA TYR A 15 -11.57 -0.37 -15.89
C TYR A 15 -10.34 -0.47 -16.79
N PHE A 16 -10.52 -0.38 -18.11
CA PHE A 16 -9.41 -0.41 -19.07
C PHE A 16 -8.45 0.77 -18.85
N GLN A 17 -9.00 1.98 -18.74
CA GLN A 17 -8.23 3.20 -18.50
C GLN A 17 -7.47 3.12 -17.17
N GLY A 18 -8.13 2.68 -16.10
CA GLY A 18 -7.50 2.47 -14.81
C GLY A 18 -6.37 1.44 -14.83
N CYS A 19 -6.50 0.36 -15.61
CA CYS A 19 -5.41 -0.61 -15.82
C CYS A 19 -4.19 0.02 -16.50
N MET A 20 -4.41 0.87 -17.51
CA MET A 20 -3.31 1.54 -18.22
C MET A 20 -2.61 2.56 -17.32
N GLU A 21 -3.38 3.33 -16.56
CA GLU A 21 -2.87 4.29 -15.58
C GLU A 21 -2.07 3.61 -14.47
N PHE A 22 -2.59 2.49 -13.93
CA PHE A 22 -1.87 1.66 -12.98
C PHE A 22 -0.54 1.16 -13.57
N LEU A 23 -0.55 0.68 -14.82
CA LEU A 23 0.64 0.11 -15.45
C LEU A 23 1.75 1.15 -15.63
N GLU A 24 1.41 2.37 -16.05
CA GLU A 24 2.37 3.47 -16.16
C GLU A 24 2.91 3.91 -14.80
N PHE A 25 2.02 4.01 -13.81
CA PHE A 25 2.42 4.31 -12.43
C PHE A 25 3.40 3.27 -11.89
N ALA A 26 3.04 1.99 -11.98
CA ALA A 26 3.84 0.89 -11.47
C ALA A 26 5.20 0.78 -12.16
N TRP A 27 5.26 1.03 -13.46
CA TRP A 27 6.51 1.00 -14.22
C TRP A 27 7.47 2.14 -13.83
N SER A 28 6.91 3.34 -13.63
CA SER A 28 7.67 4.54 -13.25
C SER A 28 8.23 4.46 -11.83
N HIS A 29 7.54 3.76 -10.94
CA HIS A 29 7.91 3.63 -9.53
C HIS A 29 8.51 2.24 -9.18
N ARG A 30 8.92 1.47 -10.19
CA ARG A 30 9.42 0.11 -9.97
C ARG A 30 10.73 0.13 -9.17
N PRO A 31 10.92 -0.79 -8.21
CA PRO A 31 12.21 -0.95 -7.55
C PRO A 31 13.31 -1.31 -8.55
N SER A 32 14.45 -0.62 -8.53
CA SER A 32 15.56 -0.89 -9.46
C SER A 32 16.06 -2.34 -9.44
N LYS A 33 15.90 -3.04 -8.31
CA LYS A 33 16.24 -4.46 -8.15
C LYS A 33 15.41 -5.42 -9.03
N LEU A 34 14.28 -4.97 -9.57
CA LEU A 34 13.46 -5.76 -10.48
C LEU A 34 13.89 -5.62 -11.95
N GLY A 35 14.87 -4.76 -12.26
CA GLY A 35 15.30 -4.52 -13.64
C GLY A 35 14.11 -4.04 -14.50
N ASP A 36 13.90 -4.70 -15.63
CA ASP A 36 12.81 -4.39 -16.58
C ASP A 36 11.53 -5.20 -16.30
N THR A 37 11.24 -5.43 -15.03
CA THR A 37 10.03 -6.13 -14.57
C THR A 37 9.33 -5.39 -13.44
N ILE A 38 8.05 -5.70 -13.24
CA ILE A 38 7.21 -5.23 -12.14
C ILE A 38 6.39 -6.41 -11.57
N TYR A 39 5.98 -6.31 -10.31
CA TYR A 39 5.14 -7.34 -9.72
C TYR A 39 3.75 -7.35 -10.38
N CYS A 40 3.29 -8.53 -10.80
CA CYS A 40 1.98 -8.63 -11.43
C CYS A 40 0.85 -8.61 -10.39
N PRO A 41 -0.07 -7.63 -10.41
CA PRO A 41 -1.15 -7.50 -9.43
C PRO A 41 -2.42 -8.31 -9.81
N CYS A 42 -2.36 -9.12 -10.87
CA CYS A 42 -3.54 -9.87 -11.31
C CYS A 42 -3.99 -10.88 -10.24
N ILE A 43 -5.24 -11.33 -10.34
CA ILE A 43 -5.84 -12.28 -9.40
C ILE A 43 -5.07 -13.60 -9.26
N ASN A 44 -4.30 -14.01 -10.27
CA ASN A 44 -3.51 -15.23 -10.24
C ASN A 44 -2.12 -15.02 -9.63
N CYS A 45 -1.48 -13.89 -9.97
CA CYS A 45 -0.13 -13.59 -9.53
C CYS A 45 -0.06 -12.99 -8.13
N ILE A 46 -1.08 -12.23 -7.73
CA ILE A 46 -1.25 -11.58 -6.42
C ILE A 46 0.01 -10.84 -5.91
N ASN A 47 0.67 -10.10 -6.80
CA ASN A 47 1.90 -9.36 -6.54
C ASN A 47 3.12 -10.22 -6.16
N ARG A 48 3.15 -11.51 -6.53
CA ARG A 48 4.29 -12.41 -6.25
C ARG A 48 5.31 -12.51 -7.38
N PHE A 49 4.86 -12.46 -8.63
CA PHE A 49 5.71 -12.71 -9.79
C PHE A 49 6.16 -11.40 -10.44
N PRO A 50 7.48 -11.16 -10.55
CA PRO A 50 8.00 -10.07 -11.37
C PRO A 50 7.94 -10.47 -12.84
N LEU A 51 7.19 -9.72 -13.64
CA LEU A 51 7.00 -9.95 -15.08
C LEU A 51 7.29 -8.67 -15.86
N SER A 52 7.54 -8.77 -17.16
CA SER A 52 7.71 -7.59 -18.01
C SER A 52 6.45 -6.72 -18.04
N LYS A 53 6.58 -5.45 -18.43
CA LYS A 53 5.43 -4.52 -18.57
C LYS A 53 4.33 -5.10 -19.46
N ASN A 54 4.71 -5.78 -20.53
CA ASN A 54 3.78 -6.35 -21.51
C ASN A 54 3.04 -7.57 -20.95
N GLU A 55 3.75 -8.49 -20.28
CA GLU A 55 3.11 -9.63 -19.60
C GLU A 55 2.15 -9.19 -18.50
N VAL A 56 2.54 -8.18 -17.71
CA VAL A 56 1.62 -7.62 -16.71
C VAL A 56 0.38 -7.00 -17.36
N LYS A 57 0.55 -6.26 -18.47
CA LYS A 57 -0.58 -5.70 -19.23
C LYS A 57 -1.55 -6.79 -19.70
N GLU A 58 -1.05 -7.86 -20.29
CA GLU A 58 -1.85 -9.00 -20.73
C GLU A 58 -2.62 -9.61 -19.54
N HIS A 59 -1.91 -9.94 -18.46
CA HIS A 59 -2.53 -10.54 -17.27
C HIS A 59 -3.61 -9.65 -16.64
N ILE A 60 -3.40 -8.34 -16.51
CA ILE A 60 -4.40 -7.45 -15.88
C ILE A 60 -5.63 -7.21 -16.76
N LEU A 61 -5.49 -7.31 -18.08
CA LEU A 61 -6.60 -7.19 -19.02
C LEU A 61 -7.38 -8.51 -19.15
N GLU A 62 -6.71 -9.66 -19.14
CA GLU A 62 -7.32 -10.99 -19.34
C GLU A 62 -7.81 -11.65 -18.05
N GLN A 63 -7.11 -11.46 -16.94
CA GLN A 63 -7.42 -12.10 -15.65
C GLN A 63 -8.00 -11.10 -14.66
N GLY A 64 -7.63 -9.84 -14.80
CA GLY A 64 -8.08 -8.76 -13.93
C GLY A 64 -7.16 -8.54 -12.73
N ILE A 65 -7.15 -7.31 -12.23
CA ILE A 65 -6.43 -6.91 -11.02
C ILE A 65 -7.16 -7.42 -9.79
N LEU A 66 -6.40 -7.82 -8.77
CA LEU A 66 -6.93 -8.14 -7.46
C LEU A 66 -7.64 -6.90 -6.88
N ARG A 67 -8.98 -6.91 -6.82
CA ARG A 67 -9.80 -5.74 -6.42
C ARG A 67 -9.49 -5.21 -5.02
N THR A 68 -9.00 -6.07 -4.13
CA THR A 68 -8.59 -5.70 -2.76
C THR A 68 -7.22 -5.05 -2.71
N TYR A 69 -6.46 -5.06 -3.81
CA TYR A 69 -5.18 -4.38 -3.94
C TYR A 69 -5.37 -2.87 -4.20
N THR A 70 -6.01 -2.20 -3.23
CA THR A 70 -6.32 -0.77 -3.26
C THR A 70 -5.16 0.10 -2.78
N ARG A 71 -4.15 -0.49 -2.15
CA ARG A 71 -2.89 0.16 -1.78
C ARG A 71 -1.77 -0.47 -2.59
N TRP A 72 -1.10 0.31 -3.42
CA TRP A 72 -0.07 -0.20 -4.33
C TRP A 72 1.30 -0.27 -3.66
N THR A 73 1.36 -0.96 -2.54
CA THR A 73 2.54 -1.07 -1.66
C THR A 73 3.77 -1.68 -2.35
N LYS A 74 3.58 -2.51 -3.39
CA LYS A 74 4.69 -3.05 -4.21
C LYS A 74 5.09 -2.14 -5.38
N HIS A 75 4.37 -1.05 -5.60
CA HIS A 75 4.51 -0.18 -6.76
C HIS A 75 4.72 1.29 -6.38
N GLY A 76 5.17 1.57 -5.16
CA GLY A 76 5.61 2.91 -4.77
C GLY A 76 4.50 3.89 -4.37
N GLU A 77 3.28 3.41 -4.11
CA GLU A 77 2.30 4.25 -3.42
C GLU A 77 2.74 4.45 -1.96
N ALA A 78 2.90 5.72 -1.57
CA ALA A 78 3.23 6.09 -0.21
C ALA A 78 2.11 5.65 0.75
N GLU A 79 2.47 5.30 1.99
CA GLU A 79 1.49 5.15 3.04
C GLU A 79 0.97 6.54 3.40
N GLU A 80 -0.33 6.79 3.28
CA GLU A 80 -0.92 7.97 3.89
C GLU A 80 -0.74 7.82 5.40
N ASP A 81 0.03 8.73 6.01
CA ASP A 81 0.18 8.82 7.45
C ASP A 81 -1.21 9.05 8.06
N VAL A 82 -1.82 7.98 8.57
CA VAL A 82 -2.99 8.11 9.43
C VAL A 82 -2.53 8.88 10.66
N ILE A 83 -2.83 10.18 10.71
CA ILE A 83 -2.72 10.99 11.91
C ILE A 83 -3.56 10.27 12.96
N ASN A 84 -2.88 9.59 13.89
CA ASN A 84 -3.50 8.86 14.98
C ASN A 84 -4.00 9.92 15.98
N ILE A 85 -5.13 10.54 15.68
CA ILE A 85 -5.85 11.40 16.64
C ILE A 85 -6.36 10.44 17.71
N ARG A 86 -5.49 10.13 18.68
CA ARG A 86 -5.91 9.66 19.98
C ARG A 86 -6.69 10.82 20.59
N ASP A 87 -8.00 10.71 20.48
CA ASP A 87 -8.96 11.59 21.13
C ASP A 87 -8.76 11.46 22.65
N GLU A 88 -7.91 12.32 23.22
CA GLU A 88 -7.79 12.52 24.66
C GLU A 88 -8.77 13.59 25.11
N THR A 89 -10.07 13.31 25.00
CA THR A 89 -11.04 13.92 25.90
C THR A 89 -11.12 13.11 27.20
N ARG A 90 -10.38 13.56 28.23
CA ARG A 90 -10.77 13.48 29.67
C ARG A 90 -9.84 14.32 30.57
N ASN A 91 -10.26 15.56 30.78
CA ASN A 91 -10.49 16.18 32.09
C ASN A 91 -9.33 16.35 33.13
N VAL A 92 -8.69 17.52 33.10
CA VAL A 92 -8.58 18.52 34.20
C VAL A 92 -8.18 18.04 35.64
N ASN A 93 -6.96 18.48 36.00
CA ASN A 93 -6.50 19.07 37.28
C ASN A 93 -5.67 18.30 38.32
N ASN A 94 -4.57 18.99 38.68
CA ASN A 94 -3.74 19.00 39.89
C ASN A 94 -2.75 17.82 40.01
N GLY A 95 -1.44 18.03 40.09
CA GLY A 95 -0.70 18.94 40.99
C GLY A 95 0.06 18.05 41.98
N ASP A 96 1.33 18.37 42.25
CA ASP A 96 2.31 17.60 43.05
C ASP A 96 3.01 16.52 42.21
N GLY A 97 4.32 16.55 41.95
CA GLY A 97 5.43 16.94 42.81
C GLY A 97 6.49 15.86 42.58
N MET A 98 7.73 16.27 42.29
CA MET A 98 8.85 15.37 41.98
C MET A 98 9.05 14.29 43.06
N HIS A 99 9.28 13.04 42.64
CA HIS A 99 10.09 12.12 43.43
C HIS A 99 10.91 11.19 42.51
N ILE A 100 12.21 11.46 42.47
CA ILE A 100 13.26 10.61 41.94
C ILE A 100 13.84 9.84 43.14
N MET A 101 14.49 8.69 42.86
CA MET A 101 15.32 7.83 43.74
C MET A 101 14.48 6.70 44.38
N LEU A 102 14.88 5.41 44.33
CA LEU A 102 16.20 4.82 44.57
C LEU A 102 16.40 3.47 43.82
N GLN A 103 17.68 3.15 43.58
CA GLN A 103 18.23 1.81 43.29
C GLN A 103 17.80 0.75 44.32
N ASP A 104 17.80 -0.51 43.89
CA ASP A 104 18.49 -1.59 44.61
C ASP A 104 18.85 -2.74 43.65
N ASP A 105 20.14 -3.09 43.70
CA ASP A 105 20.79 -4.29 43.18
C ASP A 105 20.22 -5.58 43.80
N GLU A 106 20.33 -6.70 43.09
CA GLU A 106 20.83 -8.02 43.57
C GLU A 106 20.74 -9.01 42.39
N HIS A 107 21.87 -9.35 41.76
CA HIS A 107 22.69 -10.54 42.04
C HIS A 107 21.99 -11.89 41.74
N ILE A 108 22.44 -12.57 40.68
CA ILE A 108 23.49 -13.62 40.71
C ILE A 108 24.09 -13.73 39.30
#